data_AF-A0A9E0TSF4-F1
#
_entry.id   AF-A0A9E0TSF4-F1
#
_cell.length_a   1.000
_cell.length_b   1.000
_cell.length_c   1.000
_cell.angle_alpha   90.00
_cell.angle_beta   90.00
_cell.angle_gamma   90.00
#
_symmetry.space_group_name_H-M   'P 1'
#
loop_
_entity.id
_entity.type
_entity.pdbx_description
1 polymer ?
#
loop_
_entity_poly.entity_id
_entity_poly.type
_entity_poly.pdbx_seq_one_letter_code
_entity_poly.pdbx_strand_id
1 'polypeptide(L)'
;MNTLLALWLPILLSAVVVFVISCLVHMVLKWHNSDYNGFANENDVRAAINAGQPAPGRYVIPFCKDMKEMGSADMQQKYREGPLAQITLGPVGAPKIGKFLGLWFVWTLVVSAVAAYLAARVCGFSHPHAAAKLAGAIVFVSLGFGTVSESIWSMRPWSSSVKFLIDAALYGLGAGLVFLYLWP
;
A
#
# COMPACT_ATOMS: atom_id res chain seq x y z
N MET A 1 -28.64 -17.46 8.49
CA MET A 1 -27.34 -17.88 7.93
C MET A 1 -26.36 -16.73 8.09
N ASN A 2 -25.12 -16.98 8.55
CA ASN A 2 -24.13 -15.92 8.73
C ASN A 2 -23.64 -15.42 7.34
N THR A 3 -23.76 -14.12 7.06
CA THR A 3 -23.38 -13.50 5.78
C THR A 3 -21.99 -13.87 5.31
N LEU A 4 -21.00 -13.88 6.21
CA LEU A 4 -19.62 -14.23 5.86
C LEU A 4 -19.47 -15.73 5.54
N LEU A 5 -20.23 -16.59 6.21
CA LEU A 5 -20.28 -18.01 5.88
C LEU A 5 -21.00 -18.27 4.56
N ALA A 6 -21.97 -17.43 4.15
CA ALA A 6 -22.59 -17.55 2.83
C ALA A 6 -21.64 -17.11 1.70
N LEU A 7 -20.71 -16.20 1.98
CA LEU A 7 -19.80 -15.58 1.02
C LEU A 7 -18.34 -16.08 1.13
N TRP A 8 -18.09 -17.19 1.84
CA TRP A 8 -16.73 -17.66 2.10
C TRP A 8 -15.93 -17.91 0.81
N LEU A 9 -16.57 -18.49 -0.20
CA LEU A 9 -15.95 -18.82 -1.48
C LEU A 9 -15.59 -17.58 -2.29
N PRO A 10 -16.52 -16.63 -2.57
CA PRO A 10 -16.14 -15.39 -3.25
C PRO A 10 -15.11 -14.57 -2.48
N ILE A 11 -15.16 -14.55 -1.14
CA ILE A 11 -14.14 -13.88 -0.32
C ILE A 11 -12.74 -14.46 -0.57
N LEU A 12 -12.62 -15.80 -0.46
CA LEU A 12 -11.33 -16.48 -0.63
C LEU A 12 -10.79 -16.33 -2.05
N LEU A 13 -11.64 -16.54 -3.06
CA LEU A 13 -11.23 -16.44 -4.47
C LEU A 13 -10.89 -15.00 -4.86
N SER A 14 -11.57 -13.99 -4.31
CA SER A 14 -11.22 -12.59 -4.50
C SER A 14 -9.81 -12.30 -3.98
N ALA A 15 -9.47 -12.77 -2.78
CA ALA A 15 -8.13 -12.62 -2.21
C ALA A 15 -7.06 -13.29 -3.08
N VAL A 16 -7.32 -14.51 -3.57
CA VAL A 16 -6.41 -15.23 -4.48
C VAL A 16 -6.22 -14.46 -5.79
N VAL A 17 -7.29 -13.96 -6.41
CA VAL A 17 -7.21 -13.19 -7.66
C VAL A 17 -6.38 -11.91 -7.46
N VAL A 18 -6.65 -11.14 -6.40
CA VAL A 18 -5.88 -9.93 -6.09
C VAL A 18 -4.40 -10.27 -5.86
N PHE A 19 -4.12 -11.33 -5.11
CA PHE A 19 -2.74 -11.78 -4.85
C PHE A 19 -2.02 -12.18 -6.14
N VAL A 20 -2.68 -12.92 -7.04
CA VAL A 20 -2.11 -13.32 -8.33
C VAL A 20 -1.83 -12.12 -9.22
N ILE A 21 -2.78 -11.18 -9.35
CA ILE A 21 -2.58 -9.94 -10.12
C ILE A 21 -1.37 -9.18 -9.54
N SER A 22 -1.27 -9.09 -8.22
CA SER A 22 -0.15 -8.43 -7.54
C SER A 22 1.19 -9.10 -7.86
N CYS A 23 1.26 -10.43 -7.83
CA CYS A 23 2.48 -11.15 -8.24
C CYS A 23 2.85 -10.90 -9.70
N LEU A 24 1.87 -10.90 -10.61
CA LEU A 24 2.11 -10.59 -12.03
C LEU A 24 2.70 -9.18 -12.19
N VAL A 25 2.10 -8.20 -11.52
CA VAL A 25 2.53 -6.80 -11.56
C VAL A 25 3.95 -6.62 -11.00
N HIS A 26 4.19 -7.06 -9.76
CA HIS A 26 5.41 -6.71 -9.03
C HIS A 26 6.57 -7.67 -9.30
N MET A 27 6.30 -8.94 -9.61
CA MET A 27 7.35 -9.96 -9.75
C MET A 27 7.63 -10.35 -11.20
N VAL A 28 6.63 -10.31 -12.07
CA VAL A 28 6.77 -10.69 -13.48
C VAL A 28 6.99 -9.46 -14.36
N LEU A 29 6.05 -8.52 -14.37
CA LEU A 29 6.11 -7.30 -15.17
C LEU A 29 7.12 -6.28 -14.62
N LYS A 30 7.28 -6.23 -13.29
CA LYS A 30 8.27 -5.42 -12.57
C LYS A 30 8.24 -3.92 -12.92
N TRP A 31 7.08 -3.39 -13.32
CA TRP A 31 6.98 -1.99 -13.76
C TRP A 31 7.16 -0.96 -12.62
N HIS A 32 7.25 -1.43 -11.37
CA HIS A 32 7.58 -0.63 -10.18
C HIS A 32 9.08 -0.54 -9.92
N ASN A 33 9.94 -1.26 -10.66
CA ASN A 33 11.39 -1.18 -10.45
C ASN A 33 11.92 0.25 -10.57
N SER A 34 11.34 1.06 -11.48
CA SER A 34 11.73 2.46 -11.66
C SER A 34 11.30 3.38 -10.52
N ASP A 35 10.51 2.89 -9.55
CA ASP A 35 10.05 3.69 -8.42
C ASP A 35 11.12 3.76 -7.31
N TYR A 36 12.14 2.90 -7.41
CA TYR A 36 13.23 2.81 -6.44
C TYR A 36 14.52 3.34 -7.05
N ASN A 37 15.24 4.17 -6.28
CA ASN A 37 16.53 4.71 -6.67
C ASN A 37 17.57 4.42 -5.58
N GLY A 38 18.78 4.04 -6.00
CA GLY A 38 19.93 3.96 -5.12
C GLY A 38 20.68 5.29 -5.06
N PHE A 39 21.41 5.53 -3.98
CA PHE A 39 22.36 6.64 -3.90
C PHE A 39 23.65 6.26 -4.63
N ALA A 40 24.20 7.18 -5.43
CA ALA A 40 25.48 6.96 -6.12
C ALA A 40 26.63 6.69 -5.13
N ASN A 41 26.58 7.28 -3.94
CA ASN A 41 27.51 7.10 -2.83
C ASN A 41 26.88 6.24 -1.69
N GLU A 42 26.19 5.14 -2.03
CA GLU A 42 25.46 4.30 -1.08
C GLU A 42 26.30 3.89 0.15
N ASN A 43 27.56 3.51 -0.05
CA ASN A 43 28.42 3.05 1.05
C ASN A 43 28.64 4.14 2.11
N ASP A 44 28.84 5.40 1.70
CA ASP A 44 29.04 6.53 2.62
C ASP A 44 27.75 6.88 3.35
N VAL A 45 26.62 6.90 2.63
CA VAL A 45 25.29 7.14 3.21
C VAL A 45 24.97 6.06 4.25
N ARG A 46 25.21 4.79 3.91
CA ARG A 46 24.96 3.66 4.81
C ARG A 46 25.87 3.70 6.04
N ALA A 47 27.15 4.04 5.86
CA ALA A 47 28.09 4.18 6.96
C ALA A 47 27.66 5.30 7.94
N ALA A 48 27.25 6.46 7.41
CA ALA A 48 26.78 7.59 8.23
C ALA A 48 25.50 7.25 9.02
N ILE A 49 24.53 6.58 8.39
CA ILE A 49 23.31 6.13 9.08
C ILE A 49 23.65 5.13 10.18
N ASN A 50 24.51 4.14 9.89
CA ASN A 50 24.89 3.12 10.87
C ASN A 50 25.66 3.70 12.07
N ALA A 51 26.47 4.73 11.86
CA ALA A 51 27.20 5.40 12.93
C ALA A 51 26.26 6.01 13.99
N GLY A 52 25.06 6.43 13.59
CA GLY A 52 24.02 6.92 14.50
C GLY A 52 23.29 5.82 15.29
N GLN A 53 23.57 4.54 15.02
CA GLN A 53 22.92 3.38 15.63
C GLN A 53 21.39 3.52 15.78
N PRO A 54 20.65 3.96 14.72
CA PRO A 54 19.24 4.23 14.84
C PRO A 54 18.44 2.94 15.05
N ALA A 55 17.39 3.04 15.87
CA ALA A 55 16.37 2.00 15.92
C ALA A 55 15.55 1.96 14.61
N PRO A 56 14.87 0.85 14.29
CA PRO A 56 13.90 0.82 13.20
C PRO A 56 12.83 1.89 13.40
N GLY A 57 12.50 2.64 12.36
CA GLY A 57 11.57 3.76 12.47
C GLY A 57 11.54 4.68 11.25
N ARG A 58 10.76 5.78 11.37
CA ARG A 58 10.65 6.83 10.36
C ARG A 58 11.47 8.04 10.78
N TYR A 59 12.38 8.45 9.92
CA TYR A 59 13.30 9.57 10.13
C TYR A 59 13.00 10.65 9.08
N VAL A 60 13.16 11.90 9.47
CA VAL A 60 13.00 13.07 8.59
C VAL A 60 14.29 13.88 8.65
N ILE A 61 14.75 14.36 7.50
CA ILE A 61 15.94 15.20 7.36
C ILE A 61 15.52 16.47 6.59
N PRO A 62 15.79 17.68 7.12
CA PRO A 62 16.19 17.95 8.49
C PRO A 62 15.06 17.62 9.49
N PHE A 63 15.42 17.17 10.69
CA PHE A 63 14.45 16.89 11.75
C PHE A 63 14.11 18.16 12.53
N CYS A 64 12.83 18.51 12.60
CA CYS A 64 12.29 19.62 13.39
C CYS A 64 11.54 19.05 14.60
N LYS A 65 12.03 19.30 15.82
CA LYS A 65 11.42 18.72 17.04
C LYS A 65 10.13 19.45 17.43
N ASP A 66 10.10 20.77 17.27
CA ASP A 66 8.92 21.60 17.52
C ASP A 66 8.49 22.28 16.21
N MET A 67 7.21 22.21 15.89
CA MET A 67 6.62 22.87 14.72
C MET A 67 6.77 24.39 14.76
N LYS A 68 6.88 25.00 15.95
CA LYS A 68 7.14 26.44 16.11
C LYS A 68 8.50 26.85 15.55
N GLU A 69 9.49 25.96 15.60
CA GLU A 69 10.84 26.22 15.11
C GLU A 69 10.95 26.06 13.58
N MET A 70 9.94 25.46 12.94
CA MET A 70 9.96 25.20 11.50
C MET A 70 10.09 26.48 10.66
N GLY A 71 9.52 27.59 11.14
CA GLY A 71 9.63 28.90 10.50
C GLY A 71 10.89 29.70 10.84
N SER A 72 11.76 29.19 11.73
CA SER A 72 13.00 29.88 12.12
C SER A 72 13.97 29.99 10.95
N ALA A 73 14.80 31.04 10.94
CA ALA A 73 15.80 31.25 9.90
C ALA A 73 16.76 30.05 9.78
N ASP A 74 17.17 29.48 10.91
CA ASP A 74 18.07 28.32 10.99
C ASP A 74 17.45 27.05 10.39
N MET A 75 16.20 26.73 10.71
CA MET A 75 15.53 25.57 10.12
C MET A 75 15.26 25.77 8.63
N GLN A 76 14.84 26.96 8.23
CA GLN A 76 14.68 27.31 6.82
C GLN A 76 16.00 27.21 6.04
N GLN A 77 17.13 27.55 6.67
CA GLN A 77 18.45 27.38 6.08
C GLN A 77 18.78 25.91 5.85
N LYS A 78 18.54 25.03 6.84
CA LYS A 78 18.72 23.58 6.66
C LYS A 78 17.85 23.00 5.55
N TYR A 79 16.61 23.48 5.39
CA TYR A 79 15.76 23.06 4.27
C TYR A 79 16.30 23.51 2.90
N ARG A 80 16.88 24.72 2.81
CA ARG A 80 17.50 25.24 1.57
C ARG A 80 18.78 24.49 1.21
N GLU A 81 19.60 24.17 2.21
CA GLU A 81 20.83 23.38 2.02
C GLU A 81 20.52 21.92 1.70
N GLY A 82 19.43 21.40 2.26
CA GLY A 82 19.00 20.02 2.08
C GLY A 82 19.94 19.00 2.75
N PRO A 83 19.73 17.70 2.49
CA PRO A 83 18.60 17.15 1.73
C PRO A 83 17.28 17.24 2.51
N LEU A 84 16.16 17.39 1.79
CA LEU A 84 14.83 17.12 2.34
C LEU A 84 14.50 15.64 2.08
N ALA A 85 14.40 14.85 3.13
CA ALA A 85 14.19 13.41 3.01
C ALA A 85 13.31 12.84 4.12
N GLN A 86 12.60 11.77 3.79
CA GLN A 86 11.98 10.87 4.75
C GLN A 86 12.50 9.46 4.50
N ILE A 87 13.00 8.83 5.56
CA ILE A 87 13.69 7.55 5.49
C ILE A 87 13.02 6.60 6.47
N THR A 88 12.62 5.43 5.97
CA THR A 88 12.09 4.35 6.81
C THR A 88 13.16 3.29 6.97
N LEU A 89 13.61 3.07 8.20
CA LEU A 89 14.63 2.08 8.53
C LEU A 89 13.99 0.80 9.08
N GLY A 90 14.36 -0.33 8.49
CA GLY A 90 14.01 -1.66 8.98
C GLY A 90 15.04 -2.23 9.95
N PRO A 91 14.76 -3.39 10.58
CA PRO A 91 15.72 -4.10 11.40
C PRO A 91 16.91 -4.60 10.57
N VAL A 92 18.08 -4.72 11.22
CA VAL A 92 19.28 -5.28 10.60
C VAL A 92 19.04 -6.74 10.17
N GLY A 93 19.40 -7.07 8.93
CA GLY A 93 19.37 -8.42 8.40
C GLY A 93 18.80 -8.50 6.97
N ALA A 94 18.76 -9.72 6.43
CA ALA A 94 18.22 -9.97 5.11
C ALA A 94 16.69 -9.79 5.05
N PRO A 95 16.13 -9.27 3.94
CA PRO A 95 14.68 -9.16 3.75
C PRO A 95 13.96 -10.50 3.88
N LYS A 96 12.90 -10.55 4.71
CA LYS A 96 12.07 -11.76 4.90
C LYS A 96 10.86 -11.76 3.96
N ILE A 97 11.11 -11.87 2.66
CA ILE A 97 10.07 -11.72 1.61
C ILE A 97 8.85 -12.63 1.83
N GLY A 98 9.05 -13.90 2.20
CA GLY A 98 7.95 -14.83 2.45
C GLY A 98 6.97 -14.37 3.54
N LYS A 99 7.47 -13.71 4.60
CA LYS A 99 6.60 -13.13 5.65
C LYS A 99 5.73 -12.02 5.09
N PHE A 100 6.30 -11.14 4.25
CA PHE A 100 5.54 -10.04 3.66
C PHE A 100 4.49 -10.54 2.65
N LEU A 101 4.80 -11.57 1.86
CA LEU A 101 3.82 -12.20 0.97
C LEU A 101 2.66 -12.82 1.75
N GLY A 102 2.93 -13.51 2.86
CA GLY A 102 1.87 -14.05 3.72
C GLY A 102 0.99 -12.96 4.35
N LEU A 103 1.60 -11.90 4.88
CA LEU A 103 0.85 -10.75 5.40
C LEU A 103 0.04 -10.04 4.32
N TRP A 104 0.57 -9.92 3.11
CA TRP A 104 -0.14 -9.35 1.97
C TRP A 104 -1.37 -10.19 1.60
N PHE A 105 -1.23 -11.51 1.50
CA PHE A 105 -2.36 -12.39 1.24
C PHE A 105 -3.44 -12.26 2.33
N VAL A 106 -3.05 -12.30 3.61
CA VAL A 106 -3.98 -12.10 4.74
C VAL A 106 -4.68 -10.75 4.63
N TRP A 107 -3.97 -9.69 4.24
CA TRP A 107 -4.57 -8.37 4.06
C TRP A 107 -5.60 -8.34 2.92
N THR A 108 -5.28 -8.95 1.76
CA THR A 108 -6.25 -9.05 0.65
C THR A 108 -7.51 -9.84 1.04
N LEU A 109 -7.36 -10.84 1.92
CA LEU A 109 -8.47 -11.61 2.48
C LEU A 109 -9.34 -10.77 3.42
N VAL A 110 -8.71 -10.00 4.32
CA VAL A 110 -9.43 -9.08 5.22
C VAL A 110 -10.21 -8.04 4.43
N VAL A 111 -9.59 -7.41 3.42
CA VAL A 111 -10.26 -6.42 2.57
C VAL A 111 -11.43 -7.06 1.80
N SER A 112 -11.25 -8.27 1.24
CA SER A 112 -12.32 -9.00 0.54
C SER A 112 -13.48 -9.36 1.47
N ALA A 113 -13.21 -9.74 2.72
CA ALA A 113 -14.24 -10.04 3.71
C ALA A 113 -15.04 -8.78 4.12
N VAL A 114 -14.36 -7.65 4.32
CA VAL A 114 -15.01 -6.35 4.59
C VAL A 114 -15.87 -5.92 3.40
N ALA A 115 -15.35 -6.05 2.18
CA ALA A 115 -16.07 -5.75 0.95
C ALA A 115 -17.35 -6.60 0.82
N ALA A 116 -17.25 -7.92 1.02
CA ALA A 116 -18.38 -8.84 1.00
C ALA A 116 -19.44 -8.49 2.05
N TYR A 117 -19.01 -8.23 3.29
CA TYR A 117 -19.91 -7.85 4.37
C TYR A 117 -20.68 -6.57 4.04
N LEU A 118 -19.97 -5.50 3.67
CA LEU A 118 -20.60 -4.22 3.36
C LEU A 118 -21.51 -4.32 2.13
N ALA A 119 -21.07 -5.01 1.08
CA ALA A 119 -21.88 -5.24 -0.12
C ALA A 119 -23.19 -5.99 0.21
N ALA A 120 -23.13 -7.05 1.02
CA ALA A 120 -24.32 -7.77 1.45
C ALA A 120 -25.24 -6.93 2.34
N ARG A 121 -24.69 -6.07 3.20
CA ARG A 121 -25.48 -5.18 4.06
C ARG A 121 -26.18 -4.07 3.28
N VAL A 122 -25.55 -3.52 2.25
CA VAL A 122 -26.07 -2.39 1.46
C VAL A 122 -26.94 -2.86 0.30
N CYS A 123 -26.52 -3.89 -0.42
CA CYS A 123 -27.17 -4.35 -1.65
C CYS A 123 -28.03 -5.59 -1.45
N GLY A 124 -27.89 -6.32 -0.35
CA GLY A 124 -28.54 -7.62 -0.18
C GLY A 124 -28.03 -8.68 -1.17
N PHE A 125 -28.66 -9.86 -1.14
CA PHE A 125 -28.28 -10.99 -2.00
C PHE A 125 -28.92 -10.92 -3.41
N SER A 126 -30.09 -10.30 -3.56
CA SER A 126 -30.82 -10.24 -4.83
C SER A 126 -30.25 -9.27 -5.89
N HIS A 127 -29.15 -8.55 -5.60
CA HIS A 127 -28.60 -7.50 -6.47
C HIS A 127 -27.09 -7.71 -6.75
N PRO A 128 -26.71 -8.79 -7.46
CA PRO A 128 -25.31 -9.18 -7.65
C PRO A 128 -24.47 -8.11 -8.36
N HIS A 129 -25.02 -7.43 -9.37
CA HIS A 129 -24.31 -6.35 -10.06
C HIS A 129 -24.01 -5.14 -9.17
N ALA A 130 -24.93 -4.76 -8.28
CA ALA A 130 -24.71 -3.65 -7.36
C ALA A 130 -23.68 -4.03 -6.29
N ALA A 131 -23.81 -5.24 -5.74
CA ALA A 131 -22.87 -5.79 -4.77
C ALA A 131 -21.44 -5.90 -5.33
N ALA A 132 -21.28 -6.40 -6.55
CA ALA A 132 -20.00 -6.51 -7.23
C ALA A 132 -19.33 -5.15 -7.46
N LYS A 133 -20.09 -4.14 -7.91
CA LYS A 133 -19.58 -2.77 -8.09
C LYS A 133 -19.11 -2.18 -6.76
N LEU A 134 -19.89 -2.34 -5.69
CA LEU A 134 -19.54 -1.85 -4.37
C LEU A 134 -18.31 -2.57 -3.81
N ALA A 135 -18.26 -3.90 -3.92
CA ALA A 135 -17.12 -4.70 -3.45
C ALA A 135 -15.83 -4.33 -4.20
N GLY A 136 -15.88 -4.21 -5.52
CA GLY A 136 -14.73 -3.78 -6.33
C GLY A 136 -14.26 -2.36 -5.98
N ALA A 137 -15.19 -1.43 -5.74
CA ALA A 137 -14.87 -0.08 -5.31
C ALA A 137 -14.20 -0.05 -3.94
N ILE A 138 -14.67 -0.87 -2.99
CA ILE A 138 -14.05 -1.00 -1.65
C ILE A 138 -12.62 -1.51 -1.80
N VAL A 139 -12.40 -2.57 -2.58
CA VAL A 139 -11.05 -3.12 -2.81
C VAL A 139 -10.13 -2.09 -3.45
N PHE A 140 -10.60 -1.37 -4.48
CA PHE A 140 -9.83 -0.31 -5.13
C PHE A 140 -9.39 0.78 -4.15
N VAL A 141 -10.32 1.31 -3.35
CA VAL A 141 -10.01 2.38 -2.40
C VAL A 141 -9.08 1.88 -1.30
N SER A 142 -9.37 0.71 -0.72
CA SER A 142 -8.59 0.14 0.39
C SER A 142 -7.15 -0.20 0.02
N LEU A 143 -6.89 -0.57 -1.24
CA LEU A 143 -5.54 -0.98 -1.69
C LEU A 143 -4.81 0.11 -2.48
N GLY A 144 -5.48 1.19 -2.87
CA GLY A 144 -4.89 2.24 -3.71
C GLY A 144 -4.66 3.58 -3.02
N PHE A 145 -5.65 4.10 -2.28
CA PHE A 145 -5.70 5.53 -1.95
C PHE A 145 -4.65 5.98 -0.93
N GLY A 146 -4.07 5.06 -0.15
CA GLY A 146 -2.99 5.37 0.78
C GLY A 146 -1.78 6.01 0.09
N THR A 147 -1.49 5.64 -1.16
CA THR A 147 -0.33 6.19 -1.90
C THR A 147 -0.54 7.66 -2.27
N VAL A 148 -1.79 8.09 -2.47
CA VAL A 148 -2.14 9.51 -2.70
C VAL A 148 -1.79 10.33 -1.46
N SER A 149 -2.16 9.86 -0.27
CA SER A 149 -1.79 10.54 0.98
C SER A 149 -0.27 10.61 1.14
N GLU A 150 0.46 9.57 0.74
CA GLU A 150 1.93 9.57 0.78
C GLU A 150 2.55 10.54 -0.25
N SER A 151 1.95 10.74 -1.42
CA SER A 151 2.41 11.77 -2.36
C SER A 151 2.19 13.19 -1.86
N ILE A 152 1.11 13.42 -1.09
CA ILE A 152 0.83 14.73 -0.50
C ILE A 152 1.80 15.02 0.66
N TRP A 153 2.01 14.05 1.56
CA TRP A 153 2.63 14.31 2.87
C TRP A 153 4.03 13.69 3.06
N SER A 154 4.43 12.76 2.19
CA SER A 154 5.60 11.91 2.40
C SER A 154 6.54 11.85 1.19
N MET A 155 6.41 12.79 0.26
CA MET A 155 7.29 12.95 -0.91
C MET A 155 7.35 11.73 -1.84
N ARG A 156 6.37 10.83 -1.79
CA ARG A 156 6.25 9.75 -2.78
C ARG A 156 6.02 10.38 -4.16
N PRO A 157 6.80 10.06 -5.20
CA PRO A 157 6.57 10.58 -6.54
C PRO A 157 5.15 10.26 -7.03
N TRP A 158 4.47 11.26 -7.60
CA TRP A 158 3.11 11.09 -8.13
C TRP A 158 3.02 9.99 -9.19
N SER A 159 4.07 9.80 -9.98
CA SER A 159 4.17 8.71 -10.96
C SER A 159 4.06 7.33 -10.32
N SER A 160 4.67 7.12 -9.15
CA SER A 160 4.57 5.86 -8.40
C SER A 160 3.14 5.67 -7.88
N SER A 161 2.54 6.69 -7.28
CA SER A 161 1.16 6.63 -6.78
C SER A 161 0.14 6.33 -7.89
N VAL A 162 0.31 6.90 -9.09
CA VAL A 162 -0.51 6.57 -10.25
C VAL A 162 -0.40 5.08 -10.62
N LYS A 163 0.80 4.50 -10.64
CA LYS A 163 0.97 3.05 -10.88
C LYS A 163 0.26 2.21 -9.81
N PHE A 164 0.42 2.55 -8.54
CA PHE A 164 -0.28 1.85 -7.45
C PHE A 164 -1.82 1.99 -7.53
N LEU A 165 -2.34 3.12 -8.03
CA LEU A 165 -3.76 3.27 -8.29
C LEU A 165 -4.21 2.38 -9.46
N ILE A 166 -3.39 2.23 -10.51
CA ILE A 166 -3.66 1.30 -11.61
C ILE A 166 -3.67 -0.15 -11.08
N ASP A 167 -2.70 -0.53 -10.26
CA ASP A 167 -2.68 -1.85 -9.60
C ASP A 167 -3.96 -2.08 -8.81
N ALA A 168 -4.33 -1.13 -7.95
CA ALA A 168 -5.53 -1.21 -7.14
C ALA A 168 -6.81 -1.28 -7.97
N ALA A 169 -6.85 -0.62 -9.13
CA ALA A 169 -7.97 -0.72 -10.06
C ALA A 169 -8.08 -2.13 -10.64
N LEU A 170 -6.94 -2.75 -11.02
CA LEU A 170 -6.92 -4.15 -11.46
C LEU A 170 -7.37 -5.10 -10.34
N TYR A 171 -6.93 -4.85 -9.09
CA TYR A 171 -7.38 -5.62 -7.93
C TYR A 171 -8.89 -5.49 -7.71
N GLY A 172 -9.43 -4.26 -7.76
CA GLY A 172 -10.85 -3.99 -7.61
C GLY A 172 -11.70 -4.61 -8.72
N LEU A 173 -11.23 -4.58 -9.97
CA LEU A 173 -11.87 -5.25 -11.10
C LEU A 173 -11.88 -6.77 -10.91
N GLY A 174 -10.74 -7.37 -10.56
CA GLY A 174 -10.63 -8.81 -10.31
C GLY A 174 -11.55 -9.28 -9.19
N ALA A 175 -11.52 -8.61 -8.04
CA ALA A 175 -12.41 -8.89 -6.92
C ALA A 175 -13.90 -8.71 -7.30
N GLY A 176 -14.24 -7.59 -7.95
CA GLY A 176 -15.60 -7.30 -8.41
C GLY A 176 -16.15 -8.38 -9.35
N LEU A 177 -15.33 -8.90 -10.27
CA LEU A 177 -15.72 -10.01 -11.14
C LEU A 177 -15.98 -11.29 -10.33
N VAL A 178 -15.10 -11.65 -9.39
CA VAL A 178 -15.33 -12.82 -8.52
C VAL A 178 -16.66 -12.69 -7.78
N PHE A 179 -16.91 -11.52 -7.17
CA PHE A 179 -18.18 -11.28 -6.48
C PHE A 179 -19.38 -11.30 -7.43
N LEU A 180 -19.25 -10.79 -8.66
CA LEU A 180 -20.33 -10.83 -9.65
C LEU A 180 -20.75 -12.26 -10.00
N TYR A 181 -19.78 -13.16 -10.21
CA TYR A 181 -20.05 -14.53 -10.66
C TYR A 181 -20.44 -15.48 -9.53
N LEU A 182 -20.04 -15.19 -8.29
CA LEU A 182 -20.23 -16.08 -7.14
C LEU A 182 -21.11 -15.46 -6.04
N TRP A 183 -21.83 -14.38 -6.35
CA TRP A 183 -22.84 -13.84 -5.45
C TRP A 183 -24.02 -14.83 -5.35
N PRO A 184 -24.47 -15.18 -4.13
CA PRO A 184 -25.56 -16.14 -3.94
C PRO A 184 -26.95 -15.52 -4.04
#